data_AF-A0A6A0HB11-F1
#
_entry.id   AF-A0A6A0HB11-F1
#
_cell.length_a   1.000
_cell.length_b   1.000
_cell.length_c   1.000
_cell.angle_alpha   90.00
_cell.angle_beta   90.00
_cell.angle_gamma   90.00
#
_symmetry.space_group_name_H-M   'P 1'
#
loop_
_entity.id
_entity.type
_entity.pdbx_description
1 polymer ?
#
loop_
_entity_poly.entity_id
_entity_poly.type
_entity_poly.pdbx_seq_one_letter_code
_entity_poly.pdbx_strand_id
1 'polypeptide(L)'
;MTIRLVRDNECARSVIKKMGSKSTDLQKEASVLFQWCNSRRLLLDAHRIPSHLNVCADALSRKDLGPAEWGLPQETFQKITD
;
A
#
# COMPACT_ATOMS: atom_id res chain seq x y z
N MET A 1 8.28 -20.81 6.99
CA MET A 1 8.49 -19.54 7.73
C MET A 1 7.29 -18.65 7.48
N THR A 2 6.75 -18.00 8.51
CA THR A 2 5.54 -17.18 8.40
C THR A 2 5.88 -15.71 8.56
N ILE A 3 5.44 -14.88 7.62
CA ILE A 3 5.62 -13.43 7.64
C ILE A 3 4.27 -12.78 7.93
N ARG A 4 4.25 -11.90 8.91
CA ARG A 4 3.09 -11.06 9.21
C ARG A 4 3.20 -9.75 8.46
N LEU A 5 2.23 -9.49 7.58
CA LEU A 5 2.06 -8.24 6.87
C LEU A 5 1.02 -7.39 7.59
N VAL A 6 1.45 -6.23 8.10
CA VAL A 6 0.58 -5.23 8.71
C VAL A 6 0.29 -4.10 7.73
N ARG A 7 -0.97 -3.66 7.69
CA ARG A 7 -1.45 -2.62 6.77
C ARG A 7 -2.71 -1.96 7.31
N ASP A 8 -3.06 -0.78 6.81
CA ASP A 8 -4.28 -0.08 7.23
C ASP A 8 -5.47 -0.25 6.27
N ASN A 9 -5.19 -0.67 5.03
CA ASN A 9 -6.21 -0.94 4.02
C ASN A 9 -6.90 -2.31 4.22
N GLU A 10 -8.18 -2.25 4.56
CA GLU A 10 -9.03 -3.43 4.81
C GLU A 10 -9.29 -4.26 3.54
N CYS A 11 -9.48 -3.62 2.39
CA CYS A 11 -9.67 -4.31 1.12
C CYS A 11 -8.43 -5.14 0.78
N ALA A 12 -7.25 -4.53 0.93
CA ALA A 12 -5.99 -5.20 0.67
C ALA A 12 -5.74 -6.38 1.64
N ARG A 13 -6.21 -6.29 2.90
CA ARG A 13 -6.20 -7.42 3.82
C ARG A 13 -7.13 -8.54 3.34
N SER A 14 -8.34 -8.20 2.92
CA SER A 14 -9.33 -9.17 2.42
C SER A 14 -8.82 -9.92 1.20
N VAL A 15 -8.21 -9.23 0.23
CA VAL A 15 -7.65 -9.86 -0.98
C VAL A 15 -6.56 -10.87 -0.62
N ILE A 16 -5.63 -10.50 0.27
CA ILE A 16 -4.58 -11.45 0.71
C ILE A 16 -5.19 -12.64 1.44
N LYS A 17 -6.12 -12.42 2.39
CA LYS A 17 -6.73 -13.54 3.12
C LYS A 17 -7.52 -14.50 2.23
N LYS A 18 -8.12 -13.99 1.16
CA LYS A 18 -8.85 -14.80 0.17
C LYS A 18 -7.94 -15.39 -0.92
N MET A 19 -6.66 -15.05 -0.89
CA MET A 19 -5.67 -15.36 -1.92
C MET A 19 -6.10 -14.92 -3.32
N GLY A 20 -6.84 -13.82 -3.41
CA GLY A 20 -7.42 -13.36 -4.67
C GLY A 20 -8.52 -12.32 -4.54
N SER A 21 -8.99 -11.86 -5.71
CA SER A 21 -10.04 -10.86 -5.86
C SER A 21 -10.91 -11.16 -7.08
N LYS A 22 -12.10 -10.55 -7.15
CA LYS A 22 -12.94 -10.58 -8.36
C LYS A 22 -12.43 -9.65 -9.46
N SER A 23 -11.67 -8.62 -9.10
CA SER A 23 -11.02 -7.73 -10.06
C SER A 23 -9.82 -8.44 -10.68
N THR A 24 -9.74 -8.43 -12.01
CA THR A 24 -8.68 -9.08 -12.79
C THR A 24 -7.31 -8.50 -12.44
N ASP A 25 -7.21 -7.18 -12.29
CA ASP A 25 -5.96 -6.50 -11.95
C ASP A 25 -5.49 -6.89 -10.54
N LEU A 26 -6.39 -6.84 -9.56
CA LEU A 26 -6.07 -7.26 -8.19
C LEU A 26 -5.74 -8.76 -8.11
N GLN A 27 -6.39 -9.60 -8.91
CA GLN A 27 -6.10 -11.02 -8.98
C GLN A 27 -4.70 -11.27 -9.56
N LYS A 28 -4.30 -10.53 -10.60
CA LYS A 28 -2.96 -10.59 -11.17
C LYS A 28 -1.90 -10.25 -10.12
N GLU A 29 -2.07 -9.14 -9.41
CA GLU A 29 -1.14 -8.71 -8.36
C GLU A 29 -1.08 -9.71 -7.19
N ALA A 30 -2.23 -10.22 -6.74
CA ALA A 30 -2.28 -11.27 -5.73
C ALA A 30 -1.53 -12.52 -6.19
N SER A 31 -1.69 -12.93 -7.45
CA SER A 31 -1.03 -14.13 -7.99
C SER A 31 0.49 -13.97 -8.01
N VAL A 32 1.00 -12.82 -8.43
CA VAL A 32 2.44 -12.50 -8.40
C VAL A 32 2.97 -12.57 -6.95
N LEU A 33 2.24 -11.97 -6.00
CA LEU A 33 2.60 -11.99 -4.58
C LEU A 33 2.69 -13.42 -4.03
N PHE A 34 1.68 -14.26 -4.27
CA PHE A 34 1.68 -15.63 -3.75
C PHE A 34 2.68 -16.54 -4.44
N GLN A 35 2.95 -16.35 -5.74
CA GLN A 35 4.03 -17.06 -6.43
C GLN A 35 5.40 -16.70 -5.83
N TRP A 36 5.62 -15.42 -5.54
CA TRP A 36 6.83 -14.96 -4.88
C TRP A 36 7.00 -15.57 -3.48
N CYS A 37 5.91 -15.65 -2.69
CA CYS A 37 5.93 -16.32 -1.40
C CYS A 37 6.18 -17.84 -1.53
N ASN A 38 5.53 -18.50 -2.49
CA ASN A 38 5.63 -19.94 -2.70
C ASN A 38 7.06 -20.35 -3.09
N SER A 39 7.69 -19.62 -4.02
CA SER A 39 9.09 -19.87 -4.41
C SER A 39 10.08 -19.78 -3.24
N ARG A 40 9.71 -19.09 -2.16
CA ARG A 40 10.52 -18.90 -0.94
C ARG A 40 10.03 -19.71 0.26
N ARG A 41 8.99 -20.55 0.08
CA ARG A 41 8.35 -21.32 1.17
C ARG A 41 7.90 -20.42 2.33
N LEU A 42 7.38 -19.25 1.99
CA LEU A 42 6.85 -18.26 2.92
C LEU A 42 5.34 -18.38 3.01
N LEU A 43 4.82 -18.32 4.23
CA LEU A 43 3.40 -18.16 4.50
C LEU A 43 3.13 -16.70 4.85
N LEU A 44 2.12 -16.11 4.22
CA LEU A 44 1.77 -14.71 4.40
C LEU A 44 0.51 -14.59 5.27
N ASP A 45 0.61 -13.87 6.38
CA ASP A 45 -0.51 -13.57 7.26
C ASP A 45 -0.78 -12.05 7.29
N ALA A 46 -1.98 -11.64 6.88
CA ALA A 46 -2.34 -10.22 6.75
C ALA A 46 -3.20 -9.72 7.91
N HIS A 47 -2.71 -8.68 8.57
CA HIS A 47 -3.36 -8.00 9.68
C HIS A 47 -3.65 -6.53 9.38
N ARG A 48 -4.86 -6.08 9.74
CA ARG A 48 -5.21 -4.67 9.67
C ARG A 48 -4.78 -3.96 10.95
N ILE A 49 -4.20 -2.77 10.81
CA ILE A 49 -3.96 -1.80 11.87
C ILE A 49 -4.67 -0.47 11.53
N PRO A 50 -5.01 0.37 12.51
CA PRO A 50 -5.45 1.74 12.24
C PRO A 50 -4.39 2.56 11.50
N SER A 51 -4.82 3.48 10.62
CA SER A 51 -3.90 4.31 9.82
C SER A 51 -2.95 5.16 10.66
N HIS A 52 -3.37 5.62 11.84
CA HIS A 52 -2.51 6.37 12.77
C HIS A 52 -1.35 5.53 13.35
N LEU A 53 -1.35 4.21 13.15
CA LEU A 53 -0.23 3.32 13.48
C LEU A 53 0.63 2.97 12.25
N ASN A 54 0.15 3.25 11.03
CA ASN A 54 0.86 2.96 9.78
C ASN A 54 1.68 4.18 9.28
N VAL A 55 2.05 5.09 10.18
CA VAL A 55 2.67 6.38 9.87
C VAL A 55 3.99 6.22 9.12
N CYS A 56 4.81 5.23 9.49
CA CYS A 56 6.08 5.01 8.82
C CYS A 56 5.90 4.63 7.34
N ALA A 57 4.96 3.73 7.04
CA ALA A 57 4.71 3.30 5.66
C ALA A 57 4.10 4.44 4.82
N ASP A 58 3.17 5.20 5.40
CA ASP A 58 2.57 6.38 4.76
C ASP A 58 3.57 7.52 4.55
N ALA A 59 4.46 7.77 5.50
CA ALA A 59 5.53 8.75 5.33
C ALA A 59 6.53 8.32 4.24
N LEU A 60 6.86 7.04 4.15
CA LEU A 60 7.76 6.50 3.12
C LEU A 60 7.12 6.54 1.73
N SER A 61 5.83 6.22 1.60
CA SER A 61 5.15 6.29 0.29
C SER A 61 5.07 7.72 -0.25
N ARG A 62 5.05 8.73 0.62
CA ARG A 62 5.04 10.14 0.24
C ARG A 62 6.41 10.71 -0.14
N LYS A 63 7.51 10.08 0.27
CA LYS A 63 8.86 10.52 -0.11
C LYS A 63 9.18 10.28 -1.57
N ASP A 64 8.48 9.34 -2.20
CA ASP A 64 8.71 8.90 -3.58
C ASP A 64 7.67 9.47 -4.56
N LEU A 65 6.83 10.40 -4.10
CA LEU A 65 5.93 11.14 -4.97
C LEU A 65 6.75 12.21 -5.70
N GLY A 66 6.78 12.13 -7.03
CA GLY A 66 7.11 13.29 -7.87
C GLY A 66 6.21 14.49 -7.50
N PRO A 67 6.57 15.73 -7.93
CA PRO A 67 5.84 16.94 -7.56
C PRO A 67 4.33 16.70 -7.69
N ALA A 68 3.63 16.80 -6.55
CA ALA A 68 2.23 16.41 -6.47
C ALA A 68 1.42 17.19 -7.50
N GLU A 69 0.74 16.50 -8.43
CA GLU A 69 -0.14 17.12 -9.42
C GLU A 69 -1.26 17.95 -8.78
N TRP A 70 -1.51 17.75 -7.48
CA TRP A 70 -2.55 18.42 -6.68
C TRP A 70 -1.99 19.33 -5.58
N GLY A 71 -0.71 19.72 -5.68
CA GLY A 71 -0.11 20.75 -4.83
C GLY A 71 -0.02 22.08 -5.57
N LEU A 72 -0.44 23.16 -4.94
CA LEU A 72 -0.18 24.49 -5.49
C LEU A 72 1.35 24.71 -5.49
N PRO A 73 1.98 25.06 -6.63
CA PRO A 73 3.38 25.42 -6.64
C PRO A 73 3.65 26.49 -5.58
N GLN A 74 4.74 26.34 -4.81
CA GLN A 74 5.05 27.24 -3.70
C GLN A 74 5.12 28.71 -4.16
N GLU A 75 5.58 28.92 -5.40
CA GLU A 75 5.58 30.20 -6.12
C GLU A 75 4.17 30.79 -6.36
N THR A 76 3.17 29.95 -6.62
CA THR A 76 1.77 30.38 -6.75
C THR A 76 1.16 30.67 -5.39
N PHE A 77 1.54 29.91 -4.34
CA PHE A 77 1.04 30.13 -2.98
C PHE A 77 1.49 31.49 -2.42
N GLN A 78 2.75 31.86 -2.67
CA GLN A 78 3.30 33.15 -2.26
C GLN A 78 2.56 34.34 -2.88
N LYS A 79 2.00 34.20 -4.09
CA LYS A 79 1.23 35.25 -4.77
C LYS A 79 -0.18 35.47 -4.21
N ILE A 80 -0.69 34.56 -3.38
CA ILE A 80 -2.04 34.67 -2.79
C ILE A 80 -1.98 35.36 -1.41
N THR A 81 -0.77 35.58 -0.87
CA THR A 81 -0.57 36.16 0.48
C THR A 81 -0.27 37.67 0.45
N ASP A 82 -0.45 38.31 -0.70
CA ASP A 82 -0.52 39.79 -0.87
C ASP A 82 -1.99 40.18 -1.12
#